data_AF-A0A2H3CZQ3-F1
#
_entry.id   AF-A0A2H3CZQ3-F1
#
_cell.length_a   1.000
_cell.length_b   1.000
_cell.length_c   1.000
_cell.angle_alpha   90.00
_cell.angle_beta   90.00
_cell.angle_gamma   90.00
#
_symmetry.space_group_name_H-M   'P 1'
#
loop_
_entity.id
_entity.type
_entity.pdbx_description
1 polymer ?
#
loop_
_entity_poly.entity_id
_entity_poly.type
_entity_poly.pdbx_seq_one_letter_code
_entity_poly.pdbx_strand_id
1 'polypeptide(L)'
;MILADFHIQIYPTKGLWAYMEHYWNTESWADVTILGLMHYILVFRNMYDFDDGDIPIICMDWDKELVDAAMDYWDNLNVNRWTKEERETNFDLCVRALLLDEKVDYVPPFIMIQEARKCGKARALFTHSCHCPPPAVLDTLPNTCGSATCTNSKCVGLWRMEAFGTLHYPSPMVRDLERYNDGIVYNYWGCEVEM
;
A
#
# COMPACT_ATOMS: atom_id res chain seq x y z
N MET A 1 -25.86 8.64 -9.62
CA MET A 1 -24.48 8.59 -9.12
C MET A 1 -24.36 7.27 -8.37
N ILE A 2 -23.95 6.22 -9.07
CA ILE A 2 -23.61 4.96 -8.41
C ILE A 2 -22.27 5.26 -7.75
N LEU A 3 -22.23 5.27 -6.42
CA LEU A 3 -20.95 5.28 -5.73
C LEU A 3 -20.29 3.99 -6.16
N ALA A 4 -19.20 4.04 -6.94
CA ALA A 4 -18.53 2.83 -7.36
C ALA A 4 -18.15 2.03 -6.10
N ASP A 5 -18.38 0.73 -6.13
CA ASP A 5 -18.03 -0.15 -5.03
C ASP A 5 -16.52 -0.41 -5.12
N PHE A 6 -15.84 -0.45 -3.98
CA PHE A 6 -14.43 -0.84 -3.95
C PHE A 6 -14.22 -1.72 -2.74
N HIS A 7 -13.31 -2.69 -2.88
CA HIS A 7 -12.97 -3.56 -1.78
C HIS A 7 -11.62 -3.17 -1.20
N ILE A 8 -11.49 -3.32 0.11
CA ILE A 8 -10.24 -3.16 0.82
C ILE A 8 -9.75 -4.56 1.16
N GLN A 9 -8.51 -4.86 0.80
CA GLN A 9 -7.86 -6.12 1.15
C GLN A 9 -6.71 -5.85 2.11
N ILE A 10 -6.70 -6.49 3.27
CA ILE A 10 -5.66 -6.34 4.28
C ILE A 10 -4.76 -7.58 4.26
N TYR A 11 -3.46 -7.34 4.15
CA TYR A 11 -2.41 -8.36 4.08
C TYR A 11 -1.47 -8.20 5.27
N PRO A 12 -1.80 -8.78 6.44
CA PRO A 12 -0.92 -8.76 7.59
C PRO A 12 0.19 -9.79 7.44
N THR A 13 1.40 -9.44 7.87
CA THR A 13 2.48 -10.45 7.94
C THR A 13 2.11 -11.57 8.91
N LYS A 14 2.60 -12.79 8.66
CA LYS A 14 2.27 -13.97 9.47
C LYS A 14 2.48 -13.75 10.98
N GLY A 15 3.60 -13.11 11.35
CA GLY A 15 3.89 -12.77 12.74
C GLY A 15 2.91 -11.76 13.33
N LEU A 16 2.54 -10.74 12.56
CA LEU A 16 1.55 -9.75 12.97
C LEU A 16 0.16 -10.39 13.12
N TRP A 17 -0.23 -11.24 12.18
CA TRP A 17 -1.51 -11.95 12.23
C TRP A 17 -1.60 -12.83 13.47
N ALA A 18 -0.58 -13.66 13.72
CA ALA A 18 -0.52 -14.51 14.91
C ALA A 18 -0.54 -13.69 16.21
N TYR A 19 0.13 -12.53 16.24
CA TYR A 19 0.07 -11.61 17.37
C TYR A 19 -1.36 -11.07 17.59
N MET A 20 -2.03 -10.65 16.52
CA MET A 20 -3.39 -10.11 16.60
C MET A 20 -4.39 -11.18 17.04
N GLU A 21 -4.31 -12.40 16.50
CA GLU A 21 -5.15 -13.53 16.95
C GLU A 21 -4.96 -13.86 18.43
N HIS A 22 -3.74 -13.70 18.95
CA HIS A 22 -3.43 -14.03 20.34
C HIS A 22 -3.81 -12.94 21.34
N TYR A 23 -3.63 -11.66 20.98
CA TYR A 23 -3.75 -10.54 21.93
C TYR A 23 -4.91 -9.59 21.66
N TRP A 24 -5.56 -9.66 20.49
CA TRP A 24 -6.54 -8.68 20.06
C TRP A 24 -7.74 -9.34 19.36
N ASN A 25 -8.82 -8.59 19.15
CA ASN A 25 -9.89 -9.01 18.24
C ASN A 25 -9.54 -8.57 16.81
N THR A 26 -9.13 -9.51 15.97
CA THR A 26 -8.68 -9.27 14.59
C THR A 26 -9.62 -8.38 13.79
N GLU A 27 -10.94 -8.55 13.91
CA GLU A 27 -11.95 -7.70 13.26
C GLU A 27 -11.86 -6.25 13.73
N SER A 28 -11.78 -6.04 15.04
CA SER A 28 -11.67 -4.68 15.62
C SER A 28 -10.38 -3.97 15.21
N TRP A 29 -9.26 -4.69 15.08
CA TRP A 29 -8.02 -4.09 14.60
C TRP A 29 -8.07 -3.73 13.12
N ALA A 30 -8.65 -4.60 12.29
CA ALA A 30 -8.88 -4.31 10.88
C ALA A 30 -9.77 -3.07 10.71
N ASP A 31 -10.87 -2.98 11.45
CA ASP A 31 -11.77 -1.82 11.43
C ASP A 31 -11.05 -0.53 11.82
N VAL A 32 -10.26 -0.56 12.90
CA VAL A 32 -9.49 0.62 13.34
C VAL A 32 -8.47 1.05 12.29
N THR A 33 -7.82 0.08 11.64
CA THR A 33 -6.86 0.34 10.56
C THR A 33 -7.56 0.98 9.36
N ILE A 34 -8.68 0.40 8.92
CA ILE A 34 -9.47 0.92 7.80
C ILE A 34 -9.99 2.33 8.12
N LEU A 35 -10.59 2.54 9.29
CA LEU A 35 -11.10 3.85 9.70
C LEU A 35 -9.99 4.90 9.77
N GLY A 36 -8.81 4.50 10.24
CA GLY A 36 -7.63 5.36 10.30
C GLY A 36 -7.10 5.78 8.94
N LEU A 37 -7.25 4.92 7.93
CA LEU A 37 -6.77 5.13 6.57
C LEU A 37 -7.85 5.65 5.61
N MET A 38 -9.12 5.61 6.01
CA MET A 38 -10.29 5.92 5.17
C MET A 38 -10.15 7.24 4.42
N HIS A 39 -9.66 8.29 5.08
CA HIS A 39 -9.46 9.59 4.40
C HIS A 39 -8.53 9.47 3.20
N TYR A 40 -7.38 8.81 3.36
CA TYR A 40 -6.37 8.66 2.31
C TYR A 40 -6.82 7.68 1.23
N ILE A 41 -7.49 6.60 1.62
CA ILE A 41 -8.15 5.66 0.70
C ILE A 41 -9.08 6.45 -0.22
N LEU A 42 -9.98 7.25 0.34
CA LEU A 42 -10.94 8.05 -0.44
C LEU A 42 -10.24 9.10 -1.31
N VAL A 43 -9.19 9.77 -0.83
CA VAL A 43 -8.46 10.76 -1.63
C VAL A 43 -7.79 10.11 -2.84
N PHE A 44 -6.98 9.08 -2.65
CA PHE A 44 -6.28 8.43 -3.75
C PHE A 44 -7.24 7.72 -4.68
N ARG A 45 -8.31 7.13 -4.13
CA ARG A 45 -9.37 6.50 -4.91
C ARG A 45 -10.12 7.50 -5.80
N ASN A 46 -10.31 8.74 -5.39
CA ASN A 46 -10.96 9.74 -6.23
C ASN A 46 -10.02 10.34 -7.29
N MET A 47 -8.70 10.12 -7.19
CA MET A 47 -7.73 10.62 -8.18
C MET A 47 -7.56 9.68 -9.37
N TYR A 48 -7.87 8.39 -9.21
CA TYR A 48 -7.77 7.40 -10.26
C TYR A 48 -9.12 6.69 -10.41
N ASP A 49 -9.48 6.32 -11.64
CA ASP A 49 -10.56 5.38 -11.81
C ASP A 49 -10.03 3.97 -11.53
N PHE A 50 -10.69 3.26 -10.61
CA PHE A 50 -10.28 1.91 -10.21
C PHE A 50 -11.11 0.84 -10.91
N ASP A 51 -12.16 1.20 -11.67
CA ASP A 51 -13.06 0.24 -12.33
C ASP A 51 -13.48 -0.93 -11.42
N ASP A 52 -13.87 -0.63 -10.18
CA ASP A 52 -14.20 -1.57 -9.08
C ASP A 52 -13.01 -2.38 -8.50
N GLY A 53 -11.77 -1.92 -8.71
CA GLY A 53 -10.55 -2.61 -8.32
C GLY A 53 -10.28 -2.60 -6.82
N ASP A 54 -9.74 -3.71 -6.30
CA ASP A 54 -9.43 -3.82 -4.87
C ASP A 54 -8.24 -2.94 -4.50
N ILE A 55 -8.31 -2.32 -3.32
CA ILE A 55 -7.25 -1.48 -2.73
C ILE A 55 -6.48 -2.32 -1.70
N PRO A 56 -5.23 -2.73 -2.01
CA PRO A 56 -4.43 -3.53 -1.09
C PRO A 56 -3.79 -2.67 0.00
N ILE A 57 -3.88 -3.16 1.24
CA ILE A 57 -3.22 -2.63 2.44
C ILE A 57 -2.33 -3.73 3.01
N ILE A 58 -1.02 -3.58 2.91
CA ILE A 58 -0.06 -4.50 3.54
C ILE A 58 0.26 -3.99 4.94
N CYS A 59 -0.06 -4.81 5.95
CA CYS A 59 0.20 -4.50 7.35
C CYS A 59 1.42 -5.27 7.85
N MET A 60 2.41 -4.55 8.36
CA MET A 60 3.71 -5.13 8.68
C MET A 60 4.22 -4.68 10.05
N ASP A 61 4.70 -5.64 10.84
CA ASP A 61 5.36 -5.42 12.14
C ASP A 61 6.85 -5.06 11.96
N TRP A 62 7.11 -4.08 11.10
CA TRP A 62 8.45 -3.54 10.88
C TRP A 62 8.60 -2.21 11.60
N ASP A 63 9.84 -1.88 11.97
CA ASP A 63 10.16 -0.54 12.42
C ASP A 63 10.27 0.43 11.23
N LYS A 64 10.38 1.71 11.57
CA LYS A 64 10.46 2.79 10.59
C LYS A 64 11.65 2.59 9.66
N GLU A 65 12.79 2.19 10.20
CA GLU A 65 14.05 2.03 9.48
C GLU A 65 13.92 0.94 8.41
N LEU A 66 13.30 -0.19 8.73
CA LEU A 66 13.03 -1.26 7.77
C LEU A 66 12.03 -0.84 6.70
N VAL A 67 10.97 -0.10 7.06
CA VAL A 67 10.03 0.41 6.05
C VAL A 67 10.67 1.49 5.17
N ASP A 68 11.46 2.39 5.74
CA ASP A 68 12.25 3.37 4.97
C ASP A 68 13.17 2.64 3.98
N ALA A 69 13.91 1.62 4.43
CA ALA A 69 14.78 0.82 3.58
C ALA A 69 14.02 0.04 2.49
N ALA A 70 12.82 -0.48 2.80
CA ALA A 70 11.98 -1.17 1.83
C ALA A 70 11.42 -0.21 0.76
N MET A 71 10.98 0.98 1.18
CA MET A 71 10.52 2.04 0.26
C MET A 71 11.65 2.50 -0.65
N ASP A 72 12.83 2.75 -0.09
CA ASP A 72 14.03 3.08 -0.86
C ASP A 72 14.39 1.93 -1.79
N TYR A 73 14.27 0.69 -1.35
CA TYR A 73 14.52 -0.49 -2.17
C TYR A 73 13.56 -0.58 -3.37
N TRP A 74 12.25 -0.43 -3.17
CA TRP A 74 11.27 -0.43 -4.26
C TRP A 74 11.45 0.75 -5.22
N ASP A 75 11.84 1.91 -4.71
CA ASP A 75 12.19 3.08 -5.52
C ASP A 75 13.53 2.89 -6.27
N ASN A 76 14.46 2.08 -5.75
CA ASN A 76 15.77 1.81 -6.36
C ASN A 76 15.87 0.51 -7.18
N LEU A 77 14.85 -0.36 -7.15
CA LEU A 77 14.74 -1.54 -8.03
C LEU A 77 14.84 -1.17 -9.51
N ASN A 78 14.59 0.10 -9.82
CA ASN A 78 14.74 0.77 -11.10
C ASN A 78 16.17 0.78 -11.66
N VAL A 79 17.20 0.55 -10.83
CA VAL A 79 18.60 0.64 -11.30
C VAL A 79 19.19 -0.70 -11.72
N ASN A 80 18.43 -1.81 -11.61
CA ASN A 80 18.87 -3.17 -11.95
C ASN A 80 20.25 -3.55 -11.33
N ARG A 81 20.62 -2.91 -10.22
CA ARG A 81 21.91 -3.03 -9.53
C ARG A 81 21.96 -4.16 -8.51
N TRP A 82 20.84 -4.83 -8.30
CA TRP A 82 20.64 -5.75 -7.19
C TRP A 82 20.61 -7.20 -7.66
N THR A 83 21.14 -8.08 -6.82
CA THR A 83 21.24 -9.52 -7.06
C THR A 83 19.86 -10.20 -7.00
N LYS A 84 19.81 -11.49 -7.35
CA LYS A 84 18.57 -12.28 -7.25
C LYS A 84 18.16 -12.49 -5.79
N GLU A 85 19.12 -12.78 -4.90
CA GLU A 85 18.85 -12.96 -3.46
C GLU A 85 18.31 -11.70 -2.79
N GLU A 86 18.83 -10.51 -3.15
CA GLU A 86 18.29 -9.22 -2.68
C GLU A 86 16.87 -8.92 -3.23
N ARG A 87 16.45 -9.62 -4.30
CA ARG A 87 15.09 -9.56 -4.86
C ARG A 87 14.12 -10.58 -4.28
N GLU A 88 14.64 -11.58 -3.59
CA GLU A 88 13.84 -12.66 -3.01
C GLU A 88 13.66 -12.50 -1.50
N THR A 89 14.10 -11.38 -0.92
CA THR A 89 13.80 -11.00 0.46
C THR A 89 12.28 -10.95 0.71
N ASN A 90 11.83 -11.37 1.90
CA ASN A 90 10.42 -11.36 2.32
C ASN A 90 9.68 -10.03 2.10
N PHE A 91 10.43 -8.92 2.03
CA PHE A 91 9.92 -7.60 1.69
C PHE A 91 9.18 -7.57 0.36
N ASP A 92 9.71 -8.24 -0.66
CA ASP A 92 9.31 -8.07 -2.05
C ASP A 92 8.19 -9.03 -2.47
N LEU A 93 8.11 -10.20 -1.83
CA LEU A 93 7.24 -11.30 -2.26
C LEU A 93 5.75 -10.92 -2.27
N CYS A 94 5.25 -10.23 -1.24
CA CYS A 94 3.85 -9.79 -1.22
C CYS A 94 3.54 -8.72 -2.26
N VAL A 95 4.43 -7.73 -2.42
CA VAL A 95 4.26 -6.68 -3.42
C VAL A 95 4.33 -7.27 -4.83
N ARG A 96 5.28 -8.16 -5.10
CA ARG A 96 5.36 -8.89 -6.38
C ARG A 96 4.15 -9.77 -6.61
N ALA A 97 3.68 -10.51 -5.61
CA ALA A 97 2.49 -11.34 -5.74
C ALA A 97 1.28 -10.50 -6.17
N LEU A 98 1.09 -9.32 -5.57
CA LEU A 98 0.01 -8.40 -5.94
C LEU A 98 0.14 -7.84 -7.37
N LEU A 99 1.36 -7.53 -7.80
CA LEU A 99 1.60 -6.84 -9.06
C LEU A 99 1.79 -7.79 -10.26
N LEU A 100 2.23 -9.02 -10.02
CA LEU A 100 2.58 -10.01 -11.04
C LEU A 100 1.61 -11.19 -11.14
N ASP A 101 0.56 -11.27 -10.30
CA ASP A 101 -0.41 -12.36 -10.41
C ASP A 101 -1.25 -12.23 -11.68
N GLU A 102 -0.98 -13.13 -12.63
CA GLU A 102 -1.67 -13.23 -13.92
C GLU A 102 -3.15 -13.65 -13.78
N LYS A 103 -3.58 -14.20 -12.64
CA LYS A 103 -5.00 -14.56 -12.40
C LYS A 103 -5.88 -13.36 -12.13
N VAL A 104 -5.27 -12.23 -11.82
CA VAL A 104 -5.95 -10.96 -11.58
C VAL A 104 -5.95 -10.20 -12.90
N ASP A 105 -7.07 -9.63 -13.31
CA ASP A 105 -7.12 -8.87 -14.57
C ASP A 105 -6.83 -7.36 -14.38
N TYR A 106 -6.32 -6.97 -13.20
CA TYR A 106 -5.94 -5.59 -12.90
C TYR A 106 -4.59 -5.48 -12.17
N VAL A 107 -3.99 -4.30 -12.26
CA VAL A 107 -2.84 -3.88 -11.43
C VAL A 107 -3.30 -2.69 -10.60
N PRO A 108 -3.22 -2.74 -9.26
CA PRO A 108 -3.61 -1.61 -8.44
C PRO A 108 -2.71 -0.40 -8.75
N PRO A 109 -3.25 0.83 -8.88
CA PRO A 109 -2.43 2.02 -9.12
C PRO A 109 -1.56 2.38 -7.90
N PHE A 110 -1.93 1.91 -6.70
CA PHE A 110 -1.13 2.03 -5.49
C PHE A 110 -1.38 0.90 -4.50
N ILE A 111 -0.42 0.68 -3.61
CA ILE A 111 -0.51 -0.22 -2.46
C ILE A 111 -0.31 0.61 -1.19
N MET A 112 -1.18 0.45 -0.19
CA MET A 112 -0.95 1.06 1.11
C MET A 112 -0.08 0.15 1.96
N ILE A 113 0.89 0.72 2.65
CA ILE A 113 1.79 0.01 3.54
C ILE A 113 1.57 0.57 4.94
N GLN A 114 1.01 -0.23 5.84
CA GLN A 114 0.71 0.13 7.22
C GLN A 114 1.75 -0.48 8.17
N GLU A 115 2.51 0.38 8.84
CA GLU A 115 3.37 0.02 9.96
C GLU A 115 2.51 -0.32 11.19
N ALA A 116 2.54 -1.57 11.65
CA ALA A 116 1.72 -2.04 12.76
C ALA A 116 2.36 -1.81 14.16
N ARG A 117 3.61 -1.35 14.21
CA ARG A 117 4.30 -0.99 15.47
C ARG A 117 3.75 0.28 16.09
N LYS A 118 4.08 0.50 17.37
CA LYS A 118 3.67 1.69 18.13
C LYS A 118 4.07 2.97 17.41
N CYS A 119 3.08 3.83 17.11
CA CYS A 119 3.25 5.06 16.33
C CYS A 119 3.65 4.87 14.86
N GLY A 120 3.46 3.66 14.32
CA GLY A 120 3.66 3.36 12.91
C GLY A 120 2.74 4.20 12.03
N LYS A 121 3.27 4.66 10.89
CA LYS A 121 2.53 5.47 9.93
C LYS A 121 2.39 4.73 8.61
N ALA A 122 1.23 4.81 8.00
CA ALA A 122 1.03 4.31 6.67
C ALA A 122 1.62 5.23 5.60
N ARG A 123 1.92 4.59 4.45
CA ARG A 123 2.49 5.20 3.25
C ARG A 123 1.84 4.55 2.02
N ALA A 124 1.98 5.19 0.87
CA ALA A 124 1.58 4.60 -0.40
C ALA A 124 2.82 4.23 -1.22
N LEU A 125 2.78 3.08 -1.89
CA LEU A 125 3.66 2.74 -3.01
C LEU A 125 2.84 2.80 -4.29
N PHE A 126 3.11 3.78 -5.14
CA PHE A 126 2.45 3.94 -6.44
C PHE A 126 3.11 3.05 -7.49
N THR A 127 2.31 2.40 -8.34
CA THR A 127 2.83 1.50 -9.38
C THR A 127 3.33 2.22 -10.62
N HIS A 128 3.03 3.51 -10.74
CA HIS A 128 3.51 4.37 -11.81
C HIS A 128 3.52 5.83 -11.33
N SER A 129 4.44 6.66 -11.83
CA SER A 129 4.53 8.08 -11.47
C SER A 129 3.31 8.92 -11.87
N CYS A 130 2.62 8.53 -12.95
CA CYS A 130 1.33 9.11 -13.32
C CYS A 130 0.20 8.78 -12.33
N HIS A 131 0.40 7.77 -11.47
CA HIS A 131 -0.51 7.44 -10.37
C HIS A 131 -0.18 8.22 -9.09
N CYS A 132 0.86 9.06 -9.08
CA CYS A 132 1.17 9.88 -7.93
C CYS A 132 0.27 11.13 -7.92
N PRO A 133 -0.39 11.42 -6.79
CA PRO A 133 -1.06 12.69 -6.60
C PRO A 133 -0.10 13.86 -6.84
N PRO A 134 -0.52 14.92 -7.54
CA PRO A 134 0.28 16.12 -7.65
C PRO A 134 0.56 16.71 -6.25
N PRO A 135 1.79 17.14 -5.94
CA PRO A 135 2.13 17.71 -4.64
C PRO A 135 1.18 18.83 -4.20
N ALA A 136 0.78 19.69 -5.14
CA ALA A 136 -0.17 20.76 -4.89
C ALA A 136 -1.51 20.27 -4.31
N VAL A 137 -2.00 19.08 -4.71
CA VAL A 137 -3.25 18.53 -4.15
C VAL A 137 -3.01 18.04 -2.73
N LEU A 138 -1.88 17.37 -2.50
CA LEU A 138 -1.49 16.89 -1.17
C LEU A 138 -1.31 18.03 -0.17
N ASP A 139 -0.76 19.16 -0.62
CA ASP A 139 -0.58 20.38 0.17
C ASP A 139 -1.91 21.07 0.53
N THR A 140 -2.97 20.85 -0.26
CA THR A 140 -4.31 21.40 0.01
C THR A 140 -5.17 20.54 0.92
N LEU A 141 -4.75 19.29 1.21
CA LEU A 141 -5.50 18.44 2.13
C LEU A 141 -5.53 19.08 3.52
N PRO A 142 -6.63 18.93 4.27
CA PRO A 142 -6.73 19.52 5.59
C PRO A 142 -5.52 19.15 6.44
N ASN A 143 -5.01 20.12 7.21
CA ASN A 143 -3.92 19.92 8.16
C ASN A 143 -4.39 18.99 9.29
N THR A 144 -4.46 17.70 9.00
CA THR A 144 -4.72 16.65 9.98
C THR A 144 -3.41 16.26 10.64
N CYS A 145 -3.55 15.56 11.77
CA CYS A 145 -2.40 14.91 12.36
C CYS A 145 -1.81 13.90 11.34
N GLY A 146 -0.58 14.12 10.88
CA GLY A 146 0.10 13.28 9.88
C GLY A 146 0.28 13.97 8.52
N SER A 147 -0.32 15.16 8.33
CA SER A 147 -0.07 16.01 7.17
C SER A 147 1.39 16.48 7.09
N ALA A 148 1.87 16.79 5.87
CA ALA A 148 3.22 17.33 5.62
C ALA A 148 3.48 18.63 6.39
N THR A 149 2.42 19.42 6.58
CA THR A 149 2.41 20.70 7.29
C THR A 149 2.19 20.55 8.81
N CYS A 150 2.06 19.33 9.34
CA CYS A 150 1.82 19.12 10.77
C CYS A 150 3.10 19.33 11.59
N THR A 151 3.19 20.46 12.29
CA THR A 151 4.34 20.82 13.14
C THR A 151 4.29 20.21 14.54
N ASN A 152 3.22 19.48 14.88
CA ASN A 152 3.07 18.88 16.20
C ASN A 152 3.94 17.61 16.32
N SER A 153 5.04 17.70 17.08
CA SER A 153 5.96 16.58 17.33
C SER A 153 5.33 15.40 18.08
N LYS A 154 4.17 15.59 18.72
CA LYS A 154 3.38 14.53 19.36
C LYS A 154 2.27 14.01 18.46
N CYS A 155 2.26 14.40 17.20
CA CYS A 155 1.22 13.99 16.29
C CYS A 155 1.25 12.48 16.04
N VAL A 156 0.17 11.82 16.47
CA VAL A 156 -0.11 10.38 16.35
C VAL A 156 -0.75 10.00 15.00
N GLY A 157 -0.63 10.86 13.99
CA GLY A 157 -1.26 10.66 12.69
C GLY A 157 -0.86 9.33 12.08
N LEU A 158 -1.83 8.62 11.50
CA LEU A 158 -1.65 7.29 10.93
C LEU A 158 -1.02 7.31 9.54
N TRP A 159 -0.60 8.47 9.04
CA TRP A 159 -0.12 8.65 7.68
C TRP A 159 1.13 9.52 7.63
N ARG A 160 2.02 9.21 6.68
CA ARG A 160 3.20 10.02 6.38
C ARG A 160 3.09 10.56 4.95
N MET A 161 2.52 11.77 4.82
CA MET A 161 2.25 12.42 3.52
C MET A 161 3.49 12.58 2.63
N GLU A 162 4.65 12.85 3.22
CA GLU A 162 5.89 13.17 2.48
C GLU A 162 6.68 11.93 2.03
N ALA A 163 6.19 10.71 2.32
CA ALA A 163 6.98 9.50 2.18
C ALA A 163 6.26 8.40 1.38
N PHE A 164 5.46 8.79 0.39
CA PHE A 164 5.03 7.83 -0.62
C PHE A 164 6.20 7.50 -1.56
N GLY A 165 6.25 6.26 -2.00
CA GLY A 165 7.22 5.76 -2.99
C GLY A 165 6.53 5.53 -4.32
N THR A 166 7.33 5.42 -5.37
CA THR A 166 6.83 5.25 -6.74
C THR A 166 7.69 4.25 -7.48
N LEU A 167 7.10 3.23 -8.09
CA LEU A 167 7.81 2.39 -9.04
C LEU A 167 8.06 3.20 -10.31
N HIS A 168 9.29 3.21 -10.83
CA HIS A 168 9.61 3.94 -12.06
C HIS A 168 9.11 3.14 -13.27
N TYR A 169 8.73 3.85 -14.34
CA TYR A 169 8.31 3.21 -15.57
C TYR A 169 9.45 3.06 -16.59
N PRO A 170 9.60 1.89 -17.24
CA PRO A 170 8.94 0.62 -16.95
C PRO A 170 9.60 -0.09 -15.76
N SER A 171 8.81 -0.57 -14.79
CA SER A 171 9.32 -1.37 -13.67
C SER A 171 9.15 -2.85 -13.97
N PRO A 172 10.18 -3.70 -13.80
CA PRO A 172 10.04 -5.14 -13.97
C PRO A 172 9.15 -5.80 -12.90
N MET A 173 8.70 -5.05 -11.89
CA MET A 173 7.75 -5.52 -10.88
C MET A 173 6.29 -5.37 -11.30
N VAL A 174 6.02 -4.59 -12.34
CA VAL A 174 4.67 -4.33 -12.82
C VAL A 174 4.53 -4.98 -14.18
N ARG A 175 3.59 -5.92 -14.31
CA ARG A 175 3.30 -6.54 -15.61
C ARG A 175 2.61 -5.51 -16.53
N ASP A 176 2.96 -5.55 -17.81
CA ASP A 176 2.32 -4.74 -18.84
C ASP A 176 0.92 -5.29 -19.13
N LEU A 177 -0.09 -4.72 -18.47
CA LEU A 177 -1.48 -4.87 -18.90
C LEU A 177 -1.81 -3.74 -19.87
N GLU A 178 -1.83 -4.04 -21.18
CA GLU A 178 -2.58 -3.20 -22.12
C GLU A 178 -4.04 -3.23 -21.65
N ARG A 179 -4.53 -2.15 -21.01
CA ARG A 179 -5.87 -2.00 -20.40
C ARG A 179 -6.92 -2.89 -21.09
N TYR A 180 -7.15 -4.09 -20.53
CA TYR A 180 -8.19 -4.99 -21.01
C TYR A 180 -9.36 -4.91 -20.05
N ASN A 181 -10.51 -4.67 -20.66
CA ASN A 181 -11.64 -3.97 -20.10
C ASN A 181 -12.80 -4.95 -19.86
N ASP A 182 -12.52 -6.09 -19.26
CA ASP A 182 -13.46 -7.21 -19.15
C ASP A 182 -13.73 -7.60 -17.68
N GLY A 183 -14.00 -6.59 -16.83
CA GLY A 183 -14.50 -6.81 -15.46
C GLY A 183 -13.44 -7.34 -14.50
N ILE A 184 -13.41 -6.76 -13.30
CA ILE A 184 -12.42 -7.12 -12.29
C ILE A 184 -12.82 -8.43 -11.61
N VAL A 185 -11.96 -9.45 -11.74
CA VAL A 185 -12.06 -10.68 -10.96
C VAL A 185 -11.52 -10.40 -9.56
N TYR A 186 -12.41 -10.46 -8.57
CA TYR A 186 -12.09 -10.29 -7.15
C TYR A 186 -11.04 -11.30 -6.68
N ASN A 187 -10.08 -10.84 -5.88
CA ASN A 187 -9.17 -11.76 -5.22
C ASN A 187 -9.59 -12.10 -3.79
N TYR A 188 -9.52 -13.40 -3.50
CA TYR A 188 -9.51 -13.95 -2.14
C TYR A 188 -8.06 -14.33 -1.80
N TRP A 189 -7.21 -13.34 -1.50
CA TRP A 189 -5.87 -13.62 -0.99
C TRP A 189 -5.92 -13.99 0.50
N GLY A 190 -6.36 -15.20 0.79
CA GLY A 190 -6.15 -15.79 2.12
C GLY A 190 -4.73 -16.32 2.20
N CYS A 191 -3.76 -15.53 2.68
CA CYS A 191 -2.47 -15.98 3.24
C CYS A 191 -1.77 -17.19 2.56
N GLU A 192 -1.77 -17.31 1.23
CA GLU A 192 -1.03 -18.40 0.55
C GLU A 192 0.46 -18.08 0.32
N VAL A 193 0.87 -16.83 0.50
CA VAL A 193 2.28 -16.44 0.45
C VAL A 193 2.91 -16.73 1.81
N GLU A 194 3.71 -17.80 1.90
CA GLU A 194 4.55 -18.06 3.08
C GLU A 194 5.55 -16.91 3.27
N MET A 195 5.32 -16.07 4.28
CA MET A 195 6.26 -15.05 4.77
C MET A 195 7.14 -15.59 5.90
#